data_AF-A0A8U0LDC0-F1
#
_entry.id   AF-A0A8U0LDC0-F1
#
_cell.length_a   1.000
_cell.length_b   1.000
_cell.length_c   1.000
_cell.angle_alpha   90.00
_cell.angle_beta   90.00
_cell.angle_gamma   90.00
#
_symmetry.space_group_name_H-M   'P 1'
#
loop_
_entity.id
_entity.type
_entity.pdbx_description
1 polymer ?
#
loop_
_entity_poly.entity_id
_entity_poly.type
_entity_poly.pdbx_seq_one_letter_code
_entity_poly.pdbx_strand_id
1 'polypeptide(L)'
;MSQFRVGAYIDGFNLYYGMRSHMGRSTPEWRWLDIRGMLQPYAQYWDPNASLTVVYCTARVNASSSQSAAIDQNFYLKALRASGSVDEIVLGHYVVRSNYAFMVDKLSRSRVPQLLSVTAQQFSRIMPRGPQNWPISLRNGHVGVDIQRIEEKGSDVNVASRLLRDMYENTIDAALVLTNDSDLSEPIRIARERIPVGVLNPHKGPIAGSLKPFRNAQNRIGSWNKALSPADFKAHQLPDEVNGMVDGKYVFARKPAEW
;
A
#
# COMPACT_ATOMS: atom_id res chain seq x y z
N MET A 1 -32.12 -14.44 10.75
CA MET A 1 -31.10 -14.75 9.72
C MET A 1 -29.81 -14.09 10.17
N SER A 2 -28.67 -14.79 10.10
CA SER A 2 -27.37 -14.19 10.40
C SER A 2 -27.06 -13.11 9.37
N GLN A 3 -26.56 -11.94 9.82
CA GLN A 3 -26.13 -10.87 8.93
C GLN A 3 -24.96 -11.35 8.06
N PHE A 4 -24.95 -10.99 6.76
CA PHE A 4 -23.85 -11.30 5.86
C PHE A 4 -22.63 -10.45 6.19
N ARG A 5 -21.47 -11.07 6.41
CA ARG A 5 -20.26 -10.42 6.94
C ARG A 5 -19.20 -10.29 5.86
N VAL A 6 -18.75 -9.07 5.60
CA VAL A 6 -17.69 -8.78 4.63
C VAL A 6 -16.45 -8.27 5.35
N GLY A 7 -15.33 -8.95 5.17
CA GLY A 7 -14.01 -8.45 5.59
C GLY A 7 -13.36 -7.65 4.48
N ALA A 8 -12.90 -6.44 4.76
CA ALA A 8 -12.12 -5.62 3.82
C ALA A 8 -10.68 -5.50 4.29
N TYR A 9 -9.74 -5.90 3.44
CA TYR A 9 -8.30 -5.88 3.72
C TYR A 9 -7.62 -4.90 2.76
N ILE A 10 -7.05 -3.85 3.34
CA ILE A 10 -6.54 -2.71 2.58
C ILE A 10 -5.02 -2.70 2.65
N ASP A 11 -4.40 -2.74 1.48
CA ASP A 11 -3.00 -2.38 1.31
C ASP A 11 -2.89 -0.85 1.25
N GLY A 12 -2.45 -0.26 2.35
CA GLY A 12 -2.37 1.19 2.50
C GLY A 12 -1.37 1.85 1.55
N PHE A 13 -0.29 1.16 1.18
CA PHE A 13 0.69 1.69 0.22
C PHE A 13 0.13 1.66 -1.19
N ASN A 14 -0.43 0.52 -1.58
CA ASN A 14 -1.01 0.36 -2.90
C ASN A 14 -2.18 1.34 -3.10
N LEU A 15 -3.01 1.55 -2.07
CA LEU A 15 -4.05 2.58 -2.06
C LEU A 15 -3.47 3.99 -2.22
N TYR A 16 -2.51 4.39 -1.37
CA TYR A 16 -1.92 5.74 -1.42
C TYR A 16 -1.30 6.05 -2.79
N TYR A 17 -0.46 5.15 -3.30
CA TYR A 17 0.20 5.35 -4.59
C TYR A 17 -0.78 5.23 -5.76
N GLY A 18 -1.81 4.40 -5.64
CA GLY A 18 -2.90 4.30 -6.62
C GLY A 18 -3.67 5.62 -6.75
N MET A 19 -4.15 6.17 -5.63
CA MET A 19 -4.82 7.49 -5.60
C MET A 19 -3.90 8.60 -6.12
N ARG A 20 -2.63 8.60 -5.70
CA ARG A 20 -1.63 9.55 -6.20
C ARG A 20 -1.42 9.42 -7.71
N SER A 21 -1.48 8.22 -8.28
CA SER A 21 -1.37 8.01 -9.72
C SER A 21 -2.55 8.63 -10.47
N HIS A 22 -3.77 8.53 -9.90
CA HIS A 22 -5.02 9.14 -10.36
C HIS A 22 -4.97 10.66 -10.38
N MET A 23 -4.70 11.24 -9.21
CA MET A 23 -4.92 12.65 -8.91
C MET A 23 -3.67 13.52 -9.06
N GLY A 24 -2.49 12.92 -9.18
CA GLY A 24 -1.22 13.62 -9.18
C GLY A 24 -0.77 14.03 -7.78
N ARG A 25 0.47 14.53 -7.68
CA ARG A 25 1.08 14.90 -6.39
C ARG A 25 0.50 16.19 -5.81
N SER A 26 0.11 17.13 -6.68
CA SER A 26 -0.22 18.50 -6.30
C SER A 26 -1.68 18.70 -5.91
N THR A 27 -2.57 17.76 -6.23
CA THR A 27 -3.97 17.83 -5.80
C THR A 27 -4.06 17.29 -4.38
N PRO A 28 -4.53 18.07 -3.40
CA PRO A 28 -4.52 17.66 -2.00
C PRO A 28 -5.80 16.88 -1.60
N GLU A 29 -6.92 17.16 -2.29
CA GLU A 29 -8.31 16.79 -2.00
C GLU A 29 -8.65 15.29 -1.86
N TRP A 30 -7.70 14.39 -2.10
CA TRP A 30 -7.92 12.93 -2.04
C TRP A 30 -7.26 12.27 -0.82
N ARG A 31 -6.48 13.01 -0.04
CA ARG A 31 -5.67 12.48 1.06
C ARG A 31 -6.46 12.24 2.35
N TRP A 32 -7.70 12.70 2.42
CA TRP A 32 -8.57 12.60 3.60
C TRP A 32 -9.74 11.63 3.36
N LEU A 33 -9.43 10.46 2.81
CA LEU A 33 -10.40 9.46 2.36
C LEU A 33 -11.13 8.79 3.52
N ASP A 34 -12.45 8.65 3.40
CA ASP A 34 -13.26 7.71 4.16
C ASP A 34 -13.23 6.33 3.48
N ILE A 35 -12.38 5.44 4.00
CA ILE A 35 -12.17 4.09 3.48
C ILE A 35 -13.45 3.25 3.60
N ARG A 36 -14.12 3.26 4.77
CA ARG A 36 -15.37 2.50 4.95
C ARG A 36 -16.45 2.99 4.00
N GLY A 37 -16.69 4.31 3.95
CA GLY A 37 -17.68 4.89 3.07
C GLY A 37 -17.45 4.48 1.61
N MET A 38 -16.20 4.55 1.15
CA MET A 38 -15.83 4.11 -0.21
C MET A 38 -16.08 2.61 -0.45
N LEU A 39 -15.85 1.76 0.54
CA LEU A 39 -15.94 0.30 0.41
C LEU A 39 -17.36 -0.25 0.61
N GLN A 40 -18.24 0.47 1.31
CA GLN A 40 -19.58 0.00 1.64
C GLN A 40 -20.43 -0.38 0.41
N PRO A 41 -20.47 0.40 -0.70
CA PRO A 41 -21.23 0.01 -1.89
C PRO A 41 -20.73 -1.28 -2.54
N TYR A 42 -19.45 -1.59 -2.37
CA TYR A 42 -18.83 -2.80 -2.91
C TYR A 42 -19.16 -4.04 -2.07
N ALA A 43 -19.25 -3.90 -0.76
CA ALA A 43 -19.73 -4.96 0.12
C ALA A 43 -21.20 -5.30 -0.16
N GLN A 44 -22.01 -4.26 -0.45
CA GLN A 44 -23.43 -4.38 -0.76
C GLN A 44 -23.75 -5.09 -2.07
N TYR A 45 -22.74 -5.34 -2.92
CA TYR A 45 -22.90 -6.15 -4.12
C TYR A 45 -23.28 -7.61 -3.81
N TRP A 46 -22.82 -8.15 -2.68
CA TRP A 46 -23.20 -9.50 -2.25
C TRP A 46 -24.49 -9.53 -1.45
N ASP A 47 -24.67 -8.57 -0.52
CA ASP A 47 -25.87 -8.45 0.30
C ASP A 47 -26.12 -6.97 0.66
N PRO A 48 -27.32 -6.41 0.37
CA PRO A 48 -27.63 -5.01 0.69
C PRO A 48 -27.45 -4.63 2.17
N ASN A 49 -27.57 -5.61 3.08
CA ASN A 49 -27.46 -5.45 4.53
C ASN A 49 -26.11 -5.95 5.09
N ALA A 50 -25.12 -6.17 4.21
CA ALA A 50 -23.81 -6.66 4.62
C ALA A 50 -23.16 -5.77 5.69
N SER A 51 -22.70 -6.39 6.78
CA SER A 51 -21.77 -5.73 7.70
C SER A 51 -20.38 -5.69 7.09
N LEU A 52 -19.65 -4.60 7.34
CA LEU A 52 -18.29 -4.42 6.83
C LEU A 52 -17.31 -4.31 8.00
N THR A 53 -16.28 -5.15 8.02
CA THR A 53 -15.12 -5.03 8.92
C THR A 53 -13.91 -4.62 8.11
N VAL A 54 -13.26 -3.52 8.46
CA VAL A 54 -12.20 -2.87 7.67
C VAL A 54 -10.86 -2.97 8.39
N VAL A 55 -9.93 -3.71 7.80
CA VAL A 55 -8.55 -3.89 8.27
C VAL A 55 -7.60 -3.11 7.36
N TYR A 56 -7.02 -2.04 7.89
CA TYR A 56 -6.09 -1.17 7.18
C TYR A 56 -4.64 -1.53 7.50
N CYS A 57 -3.92 -2.11 6.55
CA CYS A 57 -2.52 -2.50 6.70
C CYS A 57 -1.62 -1.41 6.13
N THR A 58 -0.72 -0.87 6.94
CA THR A 58 0.21 0.19 6.54
C THR A 58 1.49 0.13 7.36
N ALA A 59 2.47 0.99 7.08
CA ALA A 59 3.65 1.16 7.92
C ALA A 59 3.81 2.63 8.28
N ARG A 60 4.32 2.90 9.49
CA ARG A 60 4.51 4.28 9.94
C ARG A 60 5.67 4.93 9.21
N VAL A 61 5.41 6.06 8.55
CA VAL A 61 6.45 6.86 7.91
C VAL A 61 7.53 7.19 8.94
N ASN A 62 8.78 6.92 8.58
CA ASN A 62 9.89 7.23 9.46
C ASN A 62 10.09 8.74 9.55
N ALA A 63 9.85 9.32 10.72
CA ALA A 63 10.00 10.74 11.00
C ALA A 63 11.43 11.26 10.69
N SER A 64 12.46 10.42 10.85
CA SER A 64 13.84 10.78 10.51
C SER A 64 14.07 10.97 9.01
N SER A 65 13.20 10.38 8.17
CA SER A 65 13.25 10.52 6.70
C SER A 65 12.37 11.67 6.22
N SER A 66 11.22 11.91 6.87
CA SER A 66 10.36 13.06 6.59
C SER A 66 9.43 13.32 7.78
N GLN A 67 9.73 14.38 8.52
CA GLN A 67 8.95 14.78 9.69
C GLN A 67 7.51 15.17 9.32
N SER A 68 7.33 15.96 8.26
CA SER A 68 6.01 16.41 7.80
C SER A 68 5.13 15.24 7.37
N ALA A 69 5.65 14.31 6.57
CA ALA A 69 4.88 13.15 6.13
C ALA A 69 4.48 12.23 7.29
N ALA A 70 5.32 12.11 8.33
CA ALA A 70 4.98 11.35 9.53
C ALA A 70 3.87 12.02 10.35
N ILE A 71 3.90 13.36 10.48
CA ILE A 71 2.86 14.14 11.16
C ILE A 71 1.52 14.01 10.41
N ASP A 72 1.55 14.23 9.11
CA ASP A 72 0.41 14.12 8.19
C ASP A 72 -0.24 12.74 8.26
N GLN A 73 0.56 11.67 8.17
CA GLN A 73 0.06 10.30 8.30
C GLN A 73 -0.59 10.09 9.68
N ASN A 74 0.02 10.61 10.75
CA ASN A 74 -0.51 10.45 12.10
C ASN A 74 -1.89 11.12 12.26
N PHE A 75 -2.11 12.30 11.65
CA PHE A 75 -3.44 12.92 11.62
C PHE A 75 -4.45 12.05 10.89
N TYR A 76 -4.09 11.50 9.74
CA TYR A 76 -4.97 10.63 8.98
C TYR A 76 -5.33 9.33 9.71
N LEU A 77 -4.34 8.63 10.29
CA LEU A 77 -4.62 7.40 11.03
C LEU A 77 -5.49 7.65 12.27
N LYS A 78 -5.35 8.82 12.92
CA LYS A 78 -6.24 9.24 14.01
C LYS A 78 -7.66 9.48 13.49
N ALA A 79 -7.81 10.18 12.37
CA ALA A 79 -9.11 10.44 11.76
C ALA A 79 -9.83 9.15 11.35
N LEU A 80 -9.11 8.19 10.75
CA LEU A 80 -9.66 6.88 10.39
C LEU A 80 -10.23 6.13 11.60
N ARG A 81 -9.52 6.16 12.74
CA ARG A 81 -10.02 5.53 13.98
C ARG A 81 -11.19 6.30 14.59
N ALA A 82 -11.07 7.62 14.69
CA ALA A 82 -12.07 8.46 15.32
C ALA A 82 -13.42 8.46 14.56
N SER A 83 -13.38 8.41 13.23
CA SER A 83 -14.57 8.31 12.37
C SER A 83 -15.18 6.90 12.32
N GLY A 84 -14.47 5.88 12.81
CA GLY A 84 -14.84 4.49 12.58
C GLY A 84 -14.66 4.04 11.13
N SER A 85 -13.94 4.80 10.28
CA SER A 85 -13.65 4.45 8.90
C SER A 85 -12.81 3.16 8.76
N VAL A 86 -12.11 2.76 9.82
CA VAL A 86 -11.41 1.47 9.93
C VAL A 86 -11.69 0.83 11.29
N ASP A 87 -11.80 -0.49 11.33
CA ASP A 87 -11.93 -1.25 12.59
C ASP A 87 -10.56 -1.58 13.18
N GLU A 88 -9.58 -1.89 12.33
CA GLU A 88 -8.23 -2.23 12.77
C GLU A 88 -7.17 -1.57 11.87
N ILE A 89 -6.10 -1.07 12.49
CA ILE A 89 -4.90 -0.63 11.78
C ILE A 89 -3.76 -1.56 12.17
N VAL A 90 -3.25 -2.32 11.20
CA VAL A 90 -2.15 -3.26 11.38
C VAL A 90 -0.87 -2.65 10.82
N LEU A 91 0.14 -2.49 11.68
CA LEU A 91 1.37 -1.80 11.33
C LEU A 91 2.46 -2.79 10.90
N GLY A 92 2.97 -2.62 9.69
CA GLY A 92 4.31 -3.04 9.29
C GLY A 92 5.37 -2.11 9.87
N HIS A 93 6.61 -2.26 9.41
CA HIS A 93 7.73 -1.47 9.90
C HIS A 93 8.67 -1.09 8.76
N TYR A 94 9.45 -0.03 8.97
CA TYR A 94 10.53 0.33 8.06
C TYR A 94 11.85 -0.20 8.57
N VAL A 95 12.64 -0.73 7.65
CA VAL A 95 14.02 -1.14 7.91
C VAL A 95 14.94 -0.21 7.13
N VAL A 96 15.86 0.43 7.85
CA VAL A 96 16.91 1.26 7.28
C VAL A 96 18.19 0.45 7.25
N ARG A 97 18.81 0.30 6.07
CA ARG A 97 20.07 -0.42 5.89
C ARG A 97 21.05 0.42 5.09
N SER A 98 22.34 0.20 5.35
CA SER A 98 23.39 0.58 4.42
C SER A 98 23.54 -0.56 3.42
N ASN A 99 23.40 -0.25 2.14
CA ASN A 99 23.55 -1.19 1.04
C ASN A 99 24.65 -0.69 0.11
N TYR A 100 25.42 -1.61 -0.46
CA TYR A 100 26.35 -1.30 -1.54
C TYR A 100 25.68 -1.56 -2.89
N ALA A 101 25.75 -0.60 -3.82
CA ALA A 101 25.20 -0.73 -5.17
C ALA A 101 26.21 -0.27 -6.23
N PHE A 102 26.28 -1.00 -7.35
CA PHE A 102 27.11 -0.59 -8.49
C PHE A 102 26.41 0.50 -9.32
N MET A 103 27.20 1.46 -9.79
CA MET A 103 26.75 2.45 -10.76
C MET A 103 26.54 1.77 -12.12
N VAL A 104 25.52 2.23 -12.84
CA VAL A 104 25.16 1.71 -14.16
C VAL A 104 25.58 2.68 -15.25
N ASP A 105 25.91 2.14 -16.42
CA ASP A 105 26.15 2.94 -17.61
C ASP A 105 24.82 3.48 -18.16
N LYS A 106 24.64 4.80 -18.07
CA LYS A 106 23.44 5.50 -18.57
C LYS A 106 23.31 5.48 -20.08
N LEU A 107 24.41 5.24 -20.82
CA LEU A 107 24.39 5.16 -22.27
C LEU A 107 23.96 3.77 -22.77
N SER A 108 23.96 2.77 -21.88
CA SER A 108 23.46 1.45 -22.22
C SER A 108 21.97 1.50 -22.51
N ARG A 109 21.59 1.15 -23.75
CA ARG A 109 20.20 1.01 -24.18
C ARG A 109 19.61 -0.37 -23.88
N SER A 110 20.35 -1.19 -23.14
CA SER A 110 19.91 -2.53 -22.72
C SER A 110 18.73 -2.42 -21.73
N ARG A 111 17.80 -3.38 -21.81
CA ARG A 111 16.74 -3.54 -20.79
C ARG A 111 17.30 -3.94 -19.42
N VAL A 112 18.44 -4.63 -19.43
CA VAL A 112 19.18 -4.98 -18.22
C VAL A 112 20.24 -3.90 -18.00
N PRO A 113 20.24 -3.20 -16.85
CA PRO A 113 21.25 -2.19 -16.56
C PRO A 113 22.65 -2.79 -16.59
N GLN A 114 23.55 -2.21 -17.39
CA GLN A 114 24.95 -2.63 -17.46
C GLN A 114 25.78 -1.84 -16.45
N LEU A 115 26.75 -2.50 -15.81
CA LEU A 115 27.62 -1.85 -14.83
C LEU A 115 28.60 -0.89 -15.50
N LEU A 116 28.78 0.27 -14.90
CA LEU A 116 29.81 1.22 -15.31
C LEU A 116 31.19 0.59 -15.07
N SER A 117 31.96 0.41 -16.14
CA SER A 117 33.30 -0.19 -16.11
C SER A 117 34.36 0.89 -16.28
N VAL A 118 35.30 0.98 -15.34
CA VAL A 118 36.40 1.96 -15.39
C VAL A 118 37.69 1.33 -14.89
N THR A 119 38.82 1.75 -15.46
CA THR A 119 40.15 1.41 -14.95
C THR A 119 40.45 2.16 -13.65
N ALA A 120 41.39 1.64 -12.84
CA ALA A 120 41.84 2.32 -11.63
C ALA A 120 42.37 3.74 -11.91
N GLN A 121 43.05 3.93 -13.05
CA GLN A 121 43.55 5.24 -13.46
C GLN A 121 42.40 6.19 -13.81
N GLN A 122 41.41 5.74 -14.58
CA GLN A 122 40.21 6.55 -14.87
C GLN A 122 39.44 6.90 -13.60
N PHE A 123 39.26 5.93 -12.69
CA PHE A 123 38.63 6.15 -11.40
C PHE A 123 39.34 7.23 -10.59
N SER A 124 40.68 7.17 -10.48
CA SER A 124 41.46 8.19 -9.74
C SER A 124 41.42 9.59 -10.35
N ARG A 125 41.13 9.71 -11.65
CA ARG A 125 40.98 11.01 -12.34
C ARG A 125 39.61 11.62 -12.11
N ILE A 126 38.57 10.78 -12.10
CA ILE A 126 37.18 11.20 -11.92
C ILE A 126 36.88 11.48 -10.44
N MET A 127 37.42 10.66 -9.55
CA MET A 127 37.23 10.74 -8.11
C MET A 127 38.50 11.31 -7.47
N PRO A 128 38.60 12.65 -7.29
CA PRO A 128 39.71 13.22 -6.53
C PRO A 128 39.72 12.61 -5.13
N ARG A 129 40.90 12.49 -4.51
CA ARG A 129 41.08 11.85 -3.19
C ARG A 129 40.08 12.43 -2.17
N GLY A 130 38.96 11.73 -2.00
CA GLY A 130 37.94 12.09 -1.03
C GLY A 130 38.44 11.82 0.39
N PRO A 131 37.72 12.32 1.41
CA PRO A 131 37.98 11.94 2.79
C PRO A 131 37.97 10.41 2.95
N GLN A 132 38.66 9.91 3.97
CA GLN A 132 38.94 8.48 4.19
C GLN A 132 37.67 7.59 4.26
N ASN A 133 36.51 8.19 4.52
CA ASN A 133 35.20 7.52 4.59
C ASN A 133 34.28 7.85 3.40
N TRP A 134 34.85 8.08 2.21
CA TRP A 134 34.06 8.40 1.03
C TRP A 134 33.18 7.21 0.64
N PRO A 135 31.85 7.39 0.40
CA PRO A 135 30.93 6.29 0.17
C PRO A 135 31.05 5.70 -1.23
N ILE A 136 32.07 6.05 -2.02
CA ILE A 136 32.24 5.58 -3.41
C ILE A 136 33.58 4.86 -3.52
N SER A 137 33.55 3.64 -4.06
CA SER A 137 34.71 2.77 -4.21
C SER A 137 34.74 2.06 -5.55
N LEU A 138 35.95 1.63 -5.96
CA LEU A 138 36.15 0.78 -7.13
C LEU A 138 36.31 -0.68 -6.67
N ARG A 139 35.46 -1.58 -7.16
CA ARG A 139 35.56 -3.02 -6.91
C ARG A 139 35.47 -3.78 -8.23
N ASN A 140 36.44 -4.64 -8.52
CA ASN A 140 36.50 -5.45 -9.74
C ASN A 140 36.31 -4.64 -11.03
N GLY A 141 36.85 -3.42 -11.11
CA GLY A 141 36.71 -2.54 -12.28
C GLY A 141 35.37 -1.82 -12.39
N HIS A 142 34.50 -1.91 -11.38
CA HIS A 142 33.20 -1.25 -11.34
C HIS A 142 33.12 -0.24 -10.21
N VAL A 143 32.49 0.90 -10.50
CA VAL A 143 32.23 1.94 -9.49
C VAL A 143 31.00 1.54 -8.70
N GLY A 144 31.10 1.52 -7.37
CA GLY A 144 29.95 1.33 -6.50
C GLY A 144 29.92 2.31 -5.35
N VAL A 145 28.73 2.43 -4.77
CA VAL A 145 28.40 3.43 -3.76
C VAL A 145 27.65 2.78 -2.60
N ASP A 146 28.03 3.16 -1.38
CA ASP A 146 27.26 2.89 -0.17
C ASP A 146 26.07 3.84 -0.10
N ILE A 147 24.88 3.28 -0.19
CA ILE A 147 23.61 3.99 -0.18
C ILE A 147 22.83 3.64 1.08
N GLN A 148 22.09 4.61 1.59
CA GLN A 148 21.04 4.33 2.56
C GLN A 148 19.80 3.84 1.82
N ARG A 149 19.35 2.63 2.13
CA ARG A 149 18.10 2.07 1.61
C ARG A 149 17.08 1.99 2.74
N ILE A 150 15.93 2.58 2.51
CA ILE A 150 14.77 2.51 3.40
C ILE A 150 13.75 1.61 2.72
N GLU A 151 13.39 0.50 3.37
CA GLU A 151 12.41 -0.45 2.86
C GLU A 151 11.26 -0.60 3.85
N GLU A 152 10.03 -0.60 3.34
CA GLU A 152 8.88 -1.06 4.12
C GLU A 152 8.86 -2.59 4.16
N LYS A 153 8.41 -3.15 5.28
CA LYS A 153 8.29 -4.58 5.50
C LYS A 153 6.99 -4.90 6.25
N GLY A 154 6.28 -5.89 5.73
CA GLY A 154 5.26 -6.64 6.43
C GLY A 154 3.83 -6.15 6.22
N SER A 155 3.59 -5.00 5.58
CA SER A 155 2.23 -4.56 5.28
C SER A 155 1.47 -5.55 4.37
N ASP A 156 2.13 -6.08 3.35
CA ASP A 156 1.69 -7.16 2.46
C ASP A 156 1.39 -8.47 3.22
N VAL A 157 2.31 -8.89 4.09
CA VAL A 157 2.15 -10.07 4.94
C VAL A 157 0.95 -9.91 5.87
N ASN A 158 0.71 -8.71 6.40
CA ASN A 158 -0.43 -8.42 7.26
C ASN A 158 -1.75 -8.53 6.48
N VAL A 159 -1.84 -8.00 5.26
CA VAL A 159 -3.04 -8.15 4.41
C VAL A 159 -3.33 -9.63 4.17
N ALA A 160 -2.33 -10.39 3.73
CA ALA A 160 -2.46 -11.82 3.45
C ALA A 160 -2.89 -12.61 4.70
N SER A 161 -2.22 -12.38 5.83
CA SER A 161 -2.45 -13.12 7.07
C SER A 161 -3.84 -12.87 7.63
N ARG A 162 -4.32 -11.62 7.59
CA ARG A 162 -5.64 -11.25 8.10
C ARG A 162 -6.76 -11.81 7.23
N LEU A 163 -6.63 -11.71 5.91
CA LEU A 163 -7.55 -12.34 4.96
C LEU A 163 -7.69 -13.85 5.22
N LEU A 164 -6.55 -14.55 5.27
CA LEU A 164 -6.56 -16.00 5.43
C LEU A 164 -7.08 -16.42 6.81
N ARG A 165 -6.68 -15.72 7.87
CA ARG A 165 -7.19 -15.98 9.23
C ARG A 165 -8.72 -15.89 9.28
N ASP A 166 -9.28 -14.76 8.86
CA ASP A 166 -10.71 -14.51 9.01
C ASP A 166 -11.56 -15.47 8.16
N MET A 167 -11.06 -15.82 6.97
CA MET A 167 -11.66 -16.86 6.15
C MET A 167 -11.63 -18.23 6.85
N TYR A 168 -10.48 -18.68 7.37
CA TYR A 168 -10.36 -19.99 8.01
C TYR A 168 -11.10 -20.08 9.36
N GLU A 169 -11.22 -18.97 10.08
CA GLU A 169 -12.01 -18.87 11.31
C GLU A 169 -13.51 -18.71 11.04
N ASN A 170 -13.93 -18.62 9.76
CA ASN A 170 -15.32 -18.39 9.34
C ASN A 170 -15.94 -17.12 9.97
N THR A 171 -15.13 -16.08 10.20
CA THR A 171 -15.59 -14.79 10.73
C THR A 171 -16.19 -13.88 9.65
N ILE A 172 -15.93 -14.20 8.38
CA ILE A 172 -16.43 -13.49 7.20
C ILE A 172 -17.09 -14.47 6.23
N ASP A 173 -18.05 -13.95 5.45
CA ASP A 173 -18.77 -14.66 4.40
C ASP A 173 -18.27 -14.27 3.00
N ALA A 174 -17.67 -13.08 2.86
CA ALA A 174 -16.95 -12.62 1.66
C ALA A 174 -15.81 -11.66 2.03
N ALA A 175 -14.89 -11.44 1.09
CA ALA A 175 -13.76 -10.54 1.27
C ALA A 175 -13.64 -9.47 0.18
N LEU A 176 -13.34 -8.24 0.58
CA LEU A 176 -12.80 -7.19 -0.28
C LEU A 176 -11.29 -7.10 -0.06
N VAL A 177 -10.52 -7.05 -1.14
CA VAL A 177 -9.07 -6.81 -1.07
C VAL A 177 -8.71 -5.62 -1.94
N LEU A 178 -8.27 -4.52 -1.31
CA LEU A 178 -7.91 -3.28 -1.99
C LEU A 178 -6.41 -3.27 -2.26
N THR A 179 -6.03 -3.75 -3.43
CA THR A 179 -4.64 -3.86 -3.89
C THR A 179 -4.57 -4.07 -5.41
N ASN A 180 -3.39 -3.80 -5.97
CA ASN A 180 -2.97 -4.25 -7.29
C ASN A 180 -1.57 -4.87 -7.25
N ASP A 181 -1.11 -5.26 -6.06
CA ASP A 181 0.16 -5.94 -5.88
C ASP A 181 0.02 -7.43 -6.23
N SER A 182 0.85 -7.91 -7.15
CA SER A 182 0.85 -9.30 -7.57
C SER A 182 1.33 -10.26 -6.49
N ASP A 183 2.05 -9.78 -5.48
CA ASP A 183 2.55 -10.61 -4.38
C ASP A 183 1.39 -11.15 -3.50
N LEU A 184 0.23 -10.49 -3.53
CA LEU A 184 -0.99 -10.95 -2.88
C LEU A 184 -1.80 -11.96 -3.71
N SER A 185 -1.30 -12.39 -4.86
CA SER A 185 -2.04 -13.32 -5.73
C SER A 185 -2.33 -14.66 -5.06
N GLU A 186 -1.36 -15.25 -4.36
CA GLU A 186 -1.52 -16.54 -3.68
C GLU A 186 -2.55 -16.52 -2.54
N PRO A 187 -2.49 -15.59 -1.55
CA PRO A 187 -3.52 -15.53 -0.51
C PRO A 187 -4.92 -15.24 -1.07
N ILE A 188 -5.04 -14.40 -2.11
CA ILE A 188 -6.33 -14.16 -2.78
C ILE A 188 -6.83 -15.43 -3.49
N ARG A 189 -5.92 -16.18 -4.14
CA ARG A 189 -6.23 -17.44 -4.81
C ARG A 189 -6.79 -18.46 -3.83
N ILE A 190 -6.12 -18.63 -2.68
CA ILE A 190 -6.56 -19.52 -1.59
C ILE A 190 -7.92 -19.05 -1.05
N ALA A 191 -8.12 -17.74 -0.84
CA ALA A 191 -9.38 -17.21 -0.34
C ALA A 191 -10.57 -17.50 -1.27
N ARG A 192 -10.34 -17.36 -2.58
CA ARG A 192 -11.34 -17.66 -3.63
C ARG A 192 -11.73 -19.11 -3.73
N GLU A 193 -11.00 -20.04 -3.11
CA GLU A 193 -11.43 -21.44 -3.05
C GLU A 193 -12.57 -21.67 -2.06
N ARG A 194 -12.79 -20.74 -1.12
CA ARG A 194 -13.74 -20.89 -0.01
C ARG A 194 -14.82 -19.82 0.04
N ILE A 195 -14.49 -18.57 -0.26
CA ILE A 195 -15.40 -17.43 -0.15
C ILE A 195 -15.37 -16.54 -1.40
N PRO A 196 -16.41 -15.74 -1.66
CA PRO A 196 -16.36 -14.68 -2.65
C PRO A 196 -15.27 -13.66 -2.31
N VAL A 197 -14.45 -13.30 -3.29
CA VAL A 197 -13.42 -12.26 -3.14
C VAL A 197 -13.55 -11.21 -4.25
N GLY A 198 -13.76 -9.96 -3.82
CA GLY A 198 -13.74 -8.77 -4.66
C GLY A 198 -12.38 -8.07 -4.59
N VAL A 199 -11.64 -7.98 -5.69
CA VAL A 199 -10.37 -7.21 -5.70
C VAL A 199 -10.61 -5.82 -6.28
N LEU A 200 -10.23 -4.80 -5.52
CA LEU A 200 -10.29 -3.40 -5.92
C LEU A 200 -8.88 -2.91 -6.25
N ASN A 201 -8.68 -2.50 -7.49
CA ASN A 201 -7.40 -1.94 -7.94
C ASN A 201 -7.45 -0.40 -7.83
N PRO A 202 -6.60 0.22 -6.98
CA PRO A 202 -6.59 1.67 -6.81
C PRO A 202 -5.81 2.44 -7.90
N HIS A 203 -5.17 1.77 -8.86
CA HIS A 203 -4.32 2.41 -9.89
C HIS A 203 -5.06 2.67 -11.22
N LYS A 204 -4.53 3.56 -12.05
CA LYS A 204 -5.02 3.82 -13.43
C LYS A 204 -4.95 2.62 -14.37
N GLY A 205 -4.00 1.73 -14.12
CA GLY A 205 -3.69 0.60 -15.00
C GLY A 205 -4.70 -0.55 -14.87
N PRO A 206 -4.62 -1.54 -15.79
CA PRO A 206 -5.40 -2.76 -15.65
C PRO A 206 -5.03 -3.50 -14.36
N ILE A 207 -5.99 -4.27 -13.86
CA ILE A 207 -5.76 -5.19 -12.75
C ILE A 207 -4.68 -6.19 -13.14
N ALA A 208 -3.72 -6.41 -12.26
CA ALA A 208 -2.64 -7.38 -12.45
C ALA A 208 -3.22 -8.74 -12.84
N GLY A 209 -2.65 -9.38 -13.87
CA GLY A 209 -3.21 -10.60 -14.45
C GLY A 209 -3.39 -11.73 -13.43
N SER A 210 -2.45 -11.85 -12.49
CA SER A 210 -2.46 -12.84 -11.40
C SER A 210 -3.55 -12.58 -10.34
N LEU A 211 -4.12 -11.37 -10.28
CA LEU A 211 -5.18 -11.01 -9.35
C LEU A 211 -6.59 -11.23 -9.92
N LYS A 212 -6.71 -11.46 -11.24
CA LYS A 212 -8.00 -11.71 -11.89
C LYS A 212 -8.59 -13.04 -11.39
N PRO A 213 -9.92 -13.19 -11.39
CA PRO A 213 -10.54 -14.42 -10.95
C PRO A 213 -10.21 -15.49 -11.99
N PHE A 214 -10.35 -16.75 -11.60
CA PHE A 214 -10.24 -17.80 -12.58
C PHE A 214 -11.30 -17.65 -13.67
N ARG A 215 -10.97 -18.00 -14.92
CA ARG A 215 -11.93 -17.96 -16.05
C ARG A 215 -12.78 -19.24 -16.17
N ASN A 216 -12.52 -20.23 -15.33
CA ASN A 216 -13.14 -21.56 -15.37
C ASN A 216 -14.19 -21.73 -14.24
N ALA A 217 -14.77 -22.92 -14.12
CA ALA A 217 -15.86 -23.24 -13.20
C ALA A 217 -15.57 -22.96 -11.71
N GLN A 218 -14.33 -22.69 -11.32
CA GLN A 218 -13.94 -22.23 -9.99
C GLN A 218 -14.35 -20.77 -9.70
N ASN A 219 -14.77 -19.99 -10.70
CA ASN A 219 -15.30 -18.62 -10.50
C ASN A 219 -16.75 -18.56 -9.98
N ARG A 220 -17.32 -19.71 -9.57
CA ARG A 220 -18.74 -19.82 -9.19
C ARG A 220 -19.09 -19.17 -7.85
N ILE A 221 -18.09 -18.74 -7.07
CA ILE A 221 -18.29 -18.21 -5.71
C ILE A 221 -18.49 -16.69 -5.74
N GLY A 222 -19.10 -16.11 -6.79
CA GLY A 222 -19.44 -14.67 -6.82
C GLY A 222 -18.25 -13.71 -6.68
N SER A 223 -17.03 -14.13 -7.06
CA SER A 223 -15.82 -13.31 -7.02
C SER A 223 -15.79 -12.33 -8.20
N TRP A 224 -15.25 -11.14 -7.98
CA TRP A 224 -15.19 -10.09 -8.99
C TRP A 224 -13.95 -9.22 -8.80
N ASN A 225 -13.68 -8.33 -9.76
CA ASN A 225 -12.70 -7.27 -9.54
C ASN A 225 -13.15 -5.98 -10.22
N LYS A 226 -12.68 -4.85 -9.69
CA LYS A 226 -12.96 -3.53 -10.25
C LYS A 226 -11.74 -2.62 -10.10
N ALA A 227 -11.47 -1.83 -11.13
CA ALA A 227 -10.53 -0.71 -11.02
C ALA A 227 -11.29 0.51 -10.48
N LEU A 228 -10.73 1.14 -9.46
CA LEU A 228 -11.26 2.37 -8.88
C LEU A 228 -10.91 3.56 -9.76
N SER A 229 -11.83 4.52 -9.77
CA SER A 229 -11.74 5.77 -10.51
C SER A 229 -11.51 6.95 -9.57
N PRO A 230 -11.07 8.12 -10.08
CA PRO A 230 -11.00 9.34 -9.28
C PRO A 230 -12.31 9.70 -8.58
N ALA A 231 -13.46 9.37 -9.17
CA ALA A 231 -14.77 9.66 -8.60
C ALA A 231 -15.03 8.85 -7.32
N ASP A 232 -14.58 7.58 -7.29
CA ASP A 232 -14.72 6.72 -6.10
C ASP A 232 -14.01 7.34 -4.89
N PHE A 233 -12.83 7.94 -5.08
CA PHE A 233 -12.07 8.58 -4.01
C PHE A 233 -12.67 9.93 -3.61
N LYS A 234 -13.02 10.78 -4.58
CA LYS A 234 -13.53 12.13 -4.33
C LYS A 234 -14.89 12.14 -3.63
N ALA A 235 -15.74 11.16 -3.92
CA ALA A 235 -17.08 11.07 -3.33
C ALA A 235 -17.06 10.67 -1.85
N HIS A 236 -15.95 10.12 -1.35
CA HIS A 236 -15.86 9.57 0.00
C HIS A 236 -14.70 10.21 0.76
N GLN A 237 -14.75 11.53 0.97
CA GLN A 237 -13.82 12.21 1.88
C GLN A 237 -14.44 12.32 3.28
N LEU A 238 -13.60 12.16 4.30
CA LEU A 238 -13.98 12.47 5.67
C LEU A 238 -14.30 13.97 5.81
N PRO A 239 -15.12 14.36 6.80
CA PRO A 239 -15.26 15.77 7.18
C PRO A 239 -13.90 16.38 7.56
N ASP A 240 -13.76 17.71 7.40
CA ASP A 240 -12.53 18.44 7.74
C ASP A 240 -12.13 18.26 9.21
N GLU A 241 -13.12 18.13 10.10
CA GLU A 241 -12.92 17.85 11.51
C GLU A 241 -13.58 16.52 11.85
N VAL A 242 -12.78 15.61 12.42
CA VAL A 242 -13.22 14.30 12.86
C VAL A 242 -12.96 14.16 14.34
N ASN A 243 -14.01 13.79 15.07
CA ASN A 243 -13.93 13.46 16.48
C ASN A 243 -14.63 12.14 16.79
N GLY A 244 -14.16 11.46 17.84
CA GLY A 244 -14.74 10.20 18.26
C GLY A 244 -14.03 9.61 19.46
N MET A 245 -14.58 8.51 19.98
CA MET A 245 -13.99 7.75 21.07
C MET A 245 -13.18 6.58 20.49
N VAL A 246 -11.90 6.51 20.83
CA VAL A 246 -11.00 5.41 20.44
C VAL A 246 -10.36 4.87 21.71
N ASP A 247 -10.54 3.57 21.97
CA ASP A 247 -10.01 2.90 23.17
C ASP A 247 -10.34 3.64 24.49
N GLY A 248 -11.57 4.15 24.59
CA GLY A 248 -12.04 4.90 25.76
C GLY A 248 -11.51 6.33 25.89
N LYS A 249 -10.80 6.84 24.88
CA LYS A 249 -10.26 8.21 24.85
C LYS A 249 -10.88 9.04 23.73
N TYR A 250 -11.19 10.30 24.03
CA TYR A 250 -11.59 11.24 23.00
C TYR A 250 -10.41 11.54 22.07
N VAL A 251 -10.62 11.36 20.78
CA VAL A 251 -9.66 11.66 19.72
C VAL A 251 -10.26 12.72 18.82
N PHE A 252 -9.46 13.73 18.52
CA PHE A 252 -9.75 14.77 17.54
C PHE A 252 -8.65 14.79 16.48
N ALA A 253 -9.04 14.87 15.22
CA ALA A 253 -8.17 15.06 14.08
C ALA A 253 -8.78 16.08 13.13
N ARG A 254 -7.94 16.99 12.62
CA ARG A 254 -8.33 17.97 11.62
C ARG A 254 -7.54 17.72 10.35
N LYS A 255 -8.21 17.83 9.20
CA LYS A 255 -7.59 17.77 7.88
C LYS A 255 -6.48 18.82 7.80
N PRO A 256 -5.24 18.44 7.44
CA PRO A 256 -4.15 19.40 7.25
C PRO A 256 -4.54 20.47 6.22
N ALA A 257 -4.12 21.73 6.42
CA ALA A 257 -4.48 22.83 5.50
C ALA A 257 -3.92 22.64 4.08
N GLU A 258 -2.81 21.91 3.95
CA GLU A 258 -2.16 21.54 2.69
C GLU A 258 -2.82 20.33 2.01
N TRP A 259 -3.91 19.80 2.59
CA TRP A 259 -4.63 18.58 2.17
C TRP A 259 -6.07 18.89 1.74
#